data_AF-D2Z6T7-F1
#
_entry.id   AF-D2Z6T7-F1
#
_cell.length_a   1.000
_cell.length_b   1.000
_cell.length_c   1.000
_cell.angle_alpha   90.00
_cell.angle_beta   90.00
_cell.angle_gamma   90.00
#
_symmetry.space_group_name_H-M   'P 1'
#
loop_
_entity.id
_entity.type
_entity.pdbx_description
1 polymer ?
#
loop_
_entity_poly.entity_id
_entity_poly.type
_entity_poly.pdbx_seq_one_letter_code
_entity_poly.pdbx_strand_id
1 'polypeptide(L)'
;MPERHSRRVERGPRPYLKAELSTQEMRLKQMGAKIEVINSFLCYIRFEVDGVKVKYVYNLNRKGQFFLERVTPYPQPAGTFDSEKDVVESIRNDIAQIKQLARSSHFKELIDMNSDLRFLARRLDSICLYYDVKPEDIATIRDSLEHLHGVFDAIRGHSDRVYFDTEPFCLDREGEVPPDREDD
;
A
#
# COMPACT_ATOMS: atom_id res chain seq x y z
N MET A 1 -21.83 26.86 -19.87
CA MET A 1 -22.48 26.43 -18.62
C MET A 1 -21.39 26.33 -17.56
N PRO A 2 -21.36 27.15 -16.50
CA PRO A 2 -20.30 27.05 -15.50
C PRO A 2 -20.68 26.02 -14.42
N GLU A 3 -19.76 25.11 -14.14
CA GLU A 3 -19.89 24.03 -13.16
C GLU A 3 -20.01 24.57 -11.74
N ARG A 4 -21.10 24.20 -11.06
CA ARG A 4 -21.31 24.51 -9.65
C ARG A 4 -20.34 23.71 -8.80
N HIS A 5 -19.30 24.36 -8.30
CA HIS A 5 -18.49 23.85 -7.21
C HIS A 5 -19.36 23.72 -5.96
N SER A 6 -19.77 22.48 -5.62
CA SER A 6 -20.45 22.23 -4.35
C SER A 6 -19.43 22.33 -3.21
N ARG A 7 -19.31 23.51 -2.60
CA ARG A 7 -18.64 23.63 -1.30
C ARG A 7 -19.52 23.00 -0.23
N ARG A 8 -19.21 21.76 0.14
CA ARG A 8 -19.80 21.11 1.31
C ARG A 8 -19.19 21.77 2.55
N VAL A 9 -20.01 22.46 3.33
CA VAL A 9 -19.62 23.01 4.63
C VAL A 9 -19.32 21.84 5.56
N GLU A 10 -18.04 21.61 5.89
CA GLU A 10 -17.65 20.63 6.90
C GLU A 10 -18.10 21.12 8.29
N ARG A 11 -19.13 20.49 8.84
CA ARG A 11 -19.47 20.63 10.26
C ARG A 11 -18.40 19.90 11.05
N GLY A 12 -17.88 20.52 12.11
CA GLY A 12 -16.91 19.90 13.03
C GLY A 12 -17.40 18.54 13.56
N PRO A 13 -16.48 17.70 14.07
CA PRO A 13 -16.81 16.32 14.45
C PRO A 13 -17.94 16.30 15.47
N ARG A 14 -18.96 15.49 15.19
CA ARG A 14 -20.12 15.31 16.07
C ARG A 14 -19.62 14.91 17.47
N PRO A 15 -20.18 15.46 18.57
CA PRO A 15 -19.70 15.20 19.95
C PRO A 15 -19.52 13.72 20.29
N TYR A 16 -20.36 12.84 19.73
CA TYR A 16 -20.27 11.39 19.93
C TYR A 16 -19.00 10.77 19.34
N LEU A 17 -18.42 11.32 18.26
CA LEU A 17 -17.16 10.84 17.67
C LEU A 17 -15.97 11.04 18.62
N LYS A 18 -15.98 12.10 19.44
CA LYS A 18 -14.95 12.31 20.46
C LYS A 18 -15.06 11.27 21.57
N ALA A 19 -16.28 10.97 22.01
CA ALA A 19 -16.53 9.95 23.02
C ALA A 19 -16.14 8.53 22.53
N GLU A 20 -16.42 8.21 21.27
CA GLU A 20 -15.98 6.96 20.63
C GLU A 20 -14.45 6.86 20.58
N LEU A 21 -13.77 7.92 20.13
CA LEU A 21 -12.30 7.97 20.09
C LEU A 21 -11.71 7.76 21.49
N SER A 22 -12.20 8.46 22.51
CA SER A 22 -11.72 8.29 23.89
C SER A 22 -11.97 6.89 24.45
N THR A 23 -13.09 6.25 24.08
CA THR A 23 -13.39 4.87 24.49
C THR A 23 -12.44 3.88 23.82
N GLN A 24 -12.16 4.07 22.52
CA GLN A 24 -11.18 3.25 21.79
C GLN A 24 -9.78 3.42 22.37
N GLU A 25 -9.36 4.67 22.63
CA GLU A 25 -8.06 4.95 23.23
C GLU A 25 -7.87 4.25 24.57
N MET A 26 -8.89 4.30 25.43
CA MET A 26 -8.83 3.64 26.74
C MET A 26 -8.61 2.13 26.60
N ARG A 27 -9.37 1.48 25.71
CA ARG A 27 -9.26 0.03 25.48
C ARG A 27 -7.88 -0.35 24.95
N LEU A 28 -7.34 0.43 24.02
CA LEU A 28 -6.01 0.20 23.46
C LEU A 28 -4.90 0.44 24.49
N LYS A 29 -5.00 1.50 25.32
CA LYS A 29 -4.06 1.75 26.43
C LYS A 29 -4.06 0.63 27.46
N GLN A 30 -5.23 0.04 27.75
CA GLN A 30 -5.34 -1.13 28.62
C GLN A 30 -4.66 -2.37 28.05
N MET A 31 -4.52 -2.46 26.72
CA MET A 31 -3.72 -3.48 26.03
C MET A 31 -2.22 -3.13 25.96
N GLY A 32 -1.79 -2.03 26.58
CA GLY A 32 -0.39 -1.57 26.58
C GLY A 32 0.00 -0.64 25.43
N ALA A 33 -0.96 -0.19 24.61
CA ALA A 33 -0.66 0.72 23.51
C ALA A 33 -0.31 2.14 24.00
N LYS A 34 0.73 2.74 23.42
CA LYS A 34 0.93 4.20 23.42
C LYS A 34 0.15 4.78 22.24
N ILE A 35 -0.62 5.85 22.47
CA ILE A 35 -1.51 6.39 21.44
C ILE A 35 -1.17 7.83 21.16
N GLU A 36 -0.92 8.09 19.88
CA GLU A 36 -0.76 9.43 19.33
C GLU A 36 -1.94 9.76 18.42
N VAL A 37 -2.64 10.86 18.74
CA VAL A 37 -3.76 11.33 17.94
C VAL A 37 -3.29 12.47 17.04
N ILE A 38 -3.18 12.18 15.75
CA ILE A 38 -2.71 13.12 14.75
C ILE A 38 -3.90 13.70 13.98
N ASN A 39 -4.12 15.00 14.15
CA ASN A 39 -5.05 15.74 13.30
C ASN A 39 -4.50 15.82 11.88
N SER A 40 -5.27 15.34 10.91
CA SER A 40 -4.84 15.18 9.52
C SER A 40 -5.99 15.36 8.53
N PHE A 41 -5.63 15.59 7.26
CA PHE A 41 -6.56 15.52 6.14
C PHE A 41 -6.43 14.16 5.46
N LEU A 42 -7.55 13.42 5.40
CA LEU A 42 -7.63 12.16 4.68
C LEU A 42 -8.23 12.39 3.30
N CYS A 43 -7.46 12.09 2.27
CA CYS A 43 -7.83 12.29 0.87
C CYS A 43 -8.04 10.95 0.16
N TYR A 44 -9.15 10.83 -0.57
CA TYR A 44 -9.43 9.68 -1.43
C TYR A 44 -9.37 10.07 -2.90
N ILE A 45 -8.57 9.35 -3.67
CA ILE A 45 -8.40 9.58 -5.11
C ILE A 45 -8.89 8.34 -5.86
N ARG A 46 -9.53 8.55 -7.01
CA ARG A 46 -10.09 7.48 -7.85
C ARG A 46 -9.78 7.73 -9.31
N PHE A 47 -9.27 6.70 -9.96
CA PHE A 47 -9.08 6.60 -11.40
C PHE A 47 -9.75 5.32 -11.91
N GLU A 48 -9.88 5.24 -13.23
CA GLU A 48 -10.30 4.03 -13.94
C GLU A 48 -9.33 3.80 -15.10
N VAL A 49 -8.79 2.58 -15.19
CA VAL A 49 -7.87 2.15 -16.25
C VAL A 49 -8.38 0.83 -16.79
N ASP A 50 -8.82 0.82 -18.04
CA ASP A 50 -9.32 -0.38 -18.75
C ASP A 50 -10.37 -1.17 -17.92
N GLY A 51 -11.34 -0.47 -17.35
CA GLY A 51 -12.40 -1.05 -16.51
C GLY A 51 -11.97 -1.42 -15.07
N VAL A 52 -10.69 -1.31 -14.73
CA VAL A 52 -10.17 -1.53 -13.37
C VAL A 52 -10.17 -0.21 -12.59
N LYS A 53 -10.76 -0.23 -11.39
CA LYS A 53 -10.74 0.91 -10.47
C LYS A 53 -9.40 0.99 -9.76
N VAL A 54 -8.68 2.09 -9.97
CA VAL A 54 -7.44 2.37 -9.24
C VAL A 54 -7.73 3.45 -8.22
N LYS A 55 -7.53 3.16 -6.94
CA LYS A 55 -7.85 4.08 -5.85
C LYS A 55 -6.65 4.29 -4.96
N TYR A 56 -6.49 5.51 -4.50
CA TYR A 56 -5.48 5.86 -3.51
C TYR A 56 -6.15 6.50 -2.30
N VAL A 57 -5.49 6.35 -1.17
CA VAL A 57 -5.73 7.15 0.01
C VAL A 57 -4.42 7.80 0.40
N TYR A 58 -4.44 9.08 0.76
CA TYR A 58 -3.32 9.65 1.49
C TYR A 58 -3.77 10.46 2.70
N ASN A 59 -2.93 10.46 3.72
CA ASN A 59 -3.09 11.28 4.91
C ASN A 59 -2.05 12.40 4.90
N LEU A 60 -2.47 13.67 4.99
CA LEU A 60 -1.60 14.81 5.24
C LEU A 60 -1.67 15.20 6.72
N ASN A 61 -0.55 15.06 7.42
CA ASN A 61 -0.45 15.41 8.83
C ASN A 61 -0.04 16.89 9.05
N ARG A 62 -0.08 17.36 10.31
CA ARG A 62 0.34 18.72 10.69
C ARG A 62 1.83 19.01 10.49
N LYS A 63 2.67 17.97 10.39
CA LYS A 63 4.10 18.11 10.06
C LYS A 63 4.33 18.32 8.56
N GLY A 64 3.27 18.33 7.75
CA GLY A 64 3.38 18.46 6.29
C GLY A 64 3.75 17.15 5.58
N GLN A 65 3.73 16.03 6.29
CA GLN A 65 4.08 14.72 5.75
C GLN A 65 2.84 14.01 5.22
N PHE A 66 3.03 13.27 4.13
CA PHE A 66 2.00 12.54 3.43
C PHE A 66 2.23 11.04 3.56
N PHE A 67 1.23 10.28 3.97
CA PHE A 67 1.26 8.82 3.92
C PHE A 67 0.38 8.37 2.76
N LEU A 68 0.94 7.74 1.73
CA LEU A 68 0.21 7.34 0.52
C LEU A 68 0.10 5.81 0.44
N GLU A 69 -1.10 5.34 0.11
CA GLU A 69 -1.38 3.93 -0.16
C GLU A 69 -2.30 3.81 -1.39
N ARG A 70 -1.95 2.92 -2.33
CA ARG A 70 -2.90 2.42 -3.32
C ARG A 70 -3.80 1.41 -2.64
N VAL A 71 -5.12 1.63 -2.66
CA VAL A 71 -6.13 0.77 -2.03
C VAL A 71 -6.65 -0.30 -2.99
N THR A 72 -6.82 0.05 -4.27
CA THR A 72 -7.31 -0.87 -5.31
C THR A 72 -6.46 -0.72 -6.58
N PRO A 73 -6.27 -1.79 -7.38
CA PRO A 73 -6.93 -3.11 -7.31
C PRO A 73 -6.45 -4.00 -6.15
N TYR A 74 -5.24 -3.80 -5.66
CA TYR A 74 -4.71 -4.41 -4.45
C TYR A 74 -3.99 -3.36 -3.59
N PRO A 75 -4.02 -3.51 -2.26
CA PRO A 75 -3.29 -2.64 -1.35
C PRO A 75 -1.78 -2.66 -1.61
N GLN A 76 -1.19 -1.47 -1.77
CA GLN A 76 0.24 -1.28 -1.87
C GLN A 76 0.61 0.05 -1.19
N PRO A 77 1.31 0.02 -0.04
CA PRO A 77 1.89 1.22 0.55
C PRO A 77 2.92 1.83 -0.39
N ALA A 78 2.81 3.13 -0.67
CA ALA A 78 3.81 3.87 -1.44
C ALA A 78 4.86 4.54 -0.53
N GLY A 79 4.54 4.68 0.76
CA GLY A 79 5.44 5.23 1.78
C GLY A 79 5.03 6.62 2.27
N THR A 80 5.99 7.29 2.91
CA THR A 80 5.85 8.64 3.46
C THR A 80 6.59 9.64 2.57
N PHE A 81 5.96 10.78 2.30
CA PHE A 81 6.51 11.85 1.46
C PHE A 81 6.51 13.17 2.22
N ASP A 82 7.52 14.01 1.97
CA ASP A 82 7.64 15.34 2.57
C ASP A 82 7.07 16.46 1.68
N SER A 83 6.63 16.13 0.46
CA SER A 83 6.06 17.11 -0.47
C SER A 83 4.86 16.58 -1.25
N GLU A 84 3.91 17.50 -1.52
CA GLU A 84 2.76 17.23 -2.39
C GLU A 84 3.20 16.82 -3.80
N LYS A 85 4.28 17.43 -4.29
CA LYS A 85 4.82 17.15 -5.63
C LYS A 85 5.20 15.67 -5.74
N ASP A 86 5.84 15.11 -4.71
CA ASP A 86 6.28 13.71 -4.73
C ASP A 86 5.10 12.74 -4.64
N VAL A 87 4.05 13.08 -3.88
CA VAL A 87 2.79 12.32 -3.86
C VAL A 87 2.16 12.29 -5.25
N VAL A 88 2.05 13.46 -5.90
CA VAL A 88 1.47 13.57 -7.24
C VAL A 88 2.32 12.81 -8.26
N GLU A 89 3.65 12.90 -8.17
CA GLU A 89 4.57 12.16 -9.06
C GLU A 89 4.47 10.65 -8.86
N SER A 90 4.42 10.18 -7.61
CA SER A 90 4.25 8.77 -7.27
C SER A 90 2.95 8.21 -7.88
N ILE A 91 1.83 8.90 -7.71
CA ILE A 91 0.54 8.50 -8.30
C ILE A 91 0.60 8.56 -9.83
N ARG A 92 1.23 9.58 -10.42
CA ARG A 92 1.36 9.71 -11.88
C ARG A 92 2.11 8.52 -12.46
N ASN A 93 3.27 8.21 -11.88
CA ASN A 93 4.11 7.09 -12.31
C ASN A 93 3.38 5.76 -12.16
N ASP A 94 2.73 5.55 -11.03
CA ASP A 94 1.98 4.33 -10.76
C ASP A 94 0.81 4.13 -11.75
N ILE A 95 0.06 5.20 -12.05
CA ILE A 95 -1.00 5.17 -13.06
C ILE A 95 -0.44 4.92 -14.46
N ALA A 96 0.71 5.49 -14.81
CA ALA A 96 1.35 5.24 -16.10
C ALA A 96 1.81 3.78 -16.24
N GLN A 97 2.38 3.19 -15.19
CA GLN A 97 2.73 1.77 -15.14
C GLN A 97 1.49 0.87 -15.30
N ILE A 98 0.39 1.16 -14.59
CA ILE A 98 -0.86 0.39 -14.71
C ILE A 98 -1.45 0.53 -16.12
N LYS A 99 -1.40 1.72 -16.73
CA LYS A 99 -1.83 1.92 -18.13
C LYS A 99 -0.97 1.15 -19.12
N GLN A 100 0.34 1.05 -18.88
CA GLN A 100 1.23 0.23 -19.69
C GLN A 100 0.90 -1.26 -19.52
N LEU A 101 0.66 -1.71 -18.28
CA LEU A 101 0.26 -3.09 -17.97
C LEU A 101 -1.08 -3.45 -18.64
N ALA A 102 -2.03 -2.51 -18.69
CA ALA A 102 -3.34 -2.68 -19.32
C ALA A 102 -3.27 -2.92 -20.84
N ARG A 103 -2.12 -2.68 -21.49
CA ARG A 103 -1.90 -3.04 -22.90
C ARG A 103 -1.65 -4.54 -23.09
N SER A 104 -1.36 -5.27 -22.02
CA SER A 104 -1.15 -6.72 -22.06
C SER A 104 -2.47 -7.45 -22.22
N SER A 105 -2.50 -8.50 -23.05
CA SER A 105 -3.62 -9.44 -23.12
C SER A 105 -3.88 -10.19 -21.79
N HIS A 106 -2.90 -10.15 -20.88
CA HIS A 106 -2.96 -10.80 -19.56
C HIS A 106 -3.20 -9.82 -18.41
N PHE A 107 -3.64 -8.58 -18.70
CA PHE A 107 -3.78 -7.53 -17.66
C PHE A 107 -4.55 -8.01 -16.42
N LYS A 108 -5.74 -8.62 -16.63
CA LYS A 108 -6.57 -9.10 -15.53
C LYS A 108 -5.90 -10.21 -14.72
N GLU A 109 -5.27 -11.18 -15.40
CA GLU A 109 -4.55 -12.28 -14.76
C GLU A 109 -3.41 -11.76 -13.87
N LEU A 110 -2.66 -10.77 -14.34
CA LEU A 110 -1.58 -10.15 -13.58
C LEU A 110 -2.08 -9.38 -12.35
N ILE A 111 -3.25 -8.74 -12.44
CA ILE A 111 -3.91 -8.09 -11.29
C ILE A 111 -4.41 -9.12 -10.27
N ASP A 112 -5.03 -10.21 -10.74
CA ASP A 112 -5.54 -11.29 -9.90
C ASP A 112 -4.39 -12.00 -9.18
N MET A 113 -3.27 -12.27 -9.87
CA MET A 113 -2.04 -12.82 -9.26
C MET A 113 -1.50 -11.97 -8.10
N ASN A 114 -1.50 -10.64 -8.23
CA ASN A 114 -1.07 -9.76 -7.13
C ASN A 114 -2.02 -9.88 -5.91
N SER A 115 -3.31 -10.11 -6.16
CA SER A 115 -4.28 -10.33 -5.10
C SER A 115 -4.05 -11.68 -4.38
N ASP A 116 -3.68 -12.71 -5.13
CA ASP A 116 -3.34 -14.03 -4.59
C ASP A 116 -2.07 -14.02 -3.73
N LEU A 117 -1.04 -13.27 -4.14
CA LEU A 117 0.17 -13.08 -3.32
C LEU A 117 -0.14 -12.43 -1.97
N ARG A 118 -1.07 -11.46 -1.95
CA ARG A 118 -1.53 -10.86 -0.69
C ARG A 118 -2.31 -11.85 0.17
N PHE A 119 -3.08 -12.74 -0.44
CA PHE A 119 -3.75 -13.81 0.30
C PHE A 119 -2.74 -14.80 0.88
N LEU A 120 -1.67 -15.13 0.15
CA LEU A 120 -0.58 -15.98 0.64
C LEU A 120 0.12 -15.37 1.85
N ALA A 121 0.42 -14.07 1.85
CA ALA A 121 0.99 -13.37 3.01
C ALA A 121 0.10 -13.51 4.26
N ARG A 122 -1.21 -13.33 4.12
CA ARG A 122 -2.17 -13.51 5.23
C ARG A 122 -2.24 -14.96 5.73
N ARG A 123 -2.06 -15.93 4.83
CA ARG A 123 -2.01 -17.35 5.19
C ARG A 123 -0.74 -17.65 5.98
N LEU A 124 0.40 -17.07 5.59
CA LEU A 124 1.64 -17.17 6.33
C LEU A 124 1.47 -16.60 7.75
N ASP A 125 0.93 -15.39 7.89
CA ASP A 125 0.64 -14.80 9.21
C ASP A 125 -0.26 -15.71 10.05
N SER A 126 -1.29 -16.29 9.43
CA SER A 126 -2.20 -17.19 10.12
C SER A 126 -1.52 -18.48 10.60
N ILE A 127 -0.52 -18.97 9.88
CA ILE A 127 0.25 -20.13 10.31
C ILE A 127 1.19 -19.73 11.45
N CYS A 128 1.95 -18.65 11.28
CA CYS A 128 2.92 -18.17 12.26
C CYS A 128 2.30 -17.72 13.59
N LEU A 129 1.11 -17.12 13.57
CA LEU A 129 0.47 -16.55 14.76
C LEU A 129 -0.43 -17.55 15.52
N TYR A 130 -0.86 -18.64 14.88
CA TYR A 130 -1.86 -19.56 15.46
C TYR A 130 -1.36 -21.00 15.63
N TYR A 131 -0.23 -21.38 15.05
CA TYR A 131 0.29 -22.74 15.11
C TYR A 131 1.75 -22.75 15.58
N ASP A 132 2.14 -23.82 16.27
CA ASP A 132 3.54 -24.11 16.57
C ASP A 132 4.20 -24.75 15.34
N VAL A 133 4.77 -23.90 14.49
CA VAL A 133 5.34 -24.29 13.18
C VAL A 133 6.70 -24.94 13.40
N LYS A 134 6.86 -26.18 12.92
CA LYS A 134 8.10 -26.93 13.12
C LYS A 134 9.23 -26.41 12.22
N PRO A 135 10.51 -26.58 12.62
CA PRO A 135 11.65 -26.13 11.81
C PRO A 135 11.65 -26.66 10.36
N GLU A 136 11.22 -27.90 10.13
CA GLU A 136 11.11 -28.50 8.80
C GLU A 136 10.07 -27.80 7.90
N ASP A 137 8.95 -27.37 8.47
CA ASP A 137 7.91 -26.65 7.75
C ASP A 137 8.36 -25.21 7.44
N ILE A 138 9.08 -24.57 8.37
CA ILE A 138 9.70 -23.25 8.16
C ILE A 138 10.71 -23.31 7.01
N ALA A 139 11.56 -24.35 6.98
CA ALA A 139 12.52 -24.55 5.89
C ALA A 139 11.79 -24.73 4.55
N THR A 140 10.73 -25.55 4.52
CA THR A 140 9.91 -25.76 3.31
C THR A 140 9.31 -24.46 2.77
N ILE A 141 8.79 -23.59 3.65
CA ILE A 141 8.26 -22.28 3.26
C ILE A 141 9.38 -21.40 2.70
N ARG A 142 10.55 -21.38 3.34
CA ARG A 142 11.71 -20.59 2.90
C ARG A 142 12.19 -21.01 1.51
N ASP A 143 12.39 -22.30 1.28
CA ASP A 143 12.83 -22.84 -0.01
C ASP A 143 11.83 -22.50 -1.12
N SER A 144 10.53 -22.54 -0.81
CA SER A 144 9.47 -22.16 -1.75
C SER A 144 9.52 -20.67 -2.12
N LEU A 145 9.82 -19.79 -1.16
CA LEU A 145 9.99 -18.35 -1.40
C LEU A 145 11.25 -18.05 -2.21
N GLU A 146 12.36 -18.71 -1.89
CA GLU A 146 13.61 -18.60 -2.65
C GLU A 146 13.42 -19.05 -4.10
N HIS A 147 12.71 -20.16 -4.31
CA HIS A 147 12.34 -20.62 -5.65
C HIS A 147 11.51 -19.57 -6.40
N LEU A 148 10.48 -18.99 -5.76
CA LEU A 148 9.65 -17.96 -6.36
C LEU A 148 10.44 -16.70 -6.74
N HIS A 149 11.41 -16.29 -5.90
CA HIS A 149 12.34 -15.21 -6.25
C HIS A 149 13.17 -15.55 -7.49
N GLY A 150 13.73 -16.76 -7.56
CA GLY A 150 14.47 -17.23 -8.74
C GLY A 150 13.63 -17.23 -10.01
N VAL A 151 12.34 -17.59 -9.92
CA VAL A 151 11.39 -17.51 -11.04
C VAL A 151 11.22 -16.07 -11.53
N PHE A 152 11.05 -15.10 -10.62
CA PHE A 152 10.93 -13.69 -11.02
C PHE A 152 12.21 -13.15 -11.68
N ASP A 153 13.39 -13.52 -11.17
CA ASP A 153 14.67 -13.12 -11.77
C ASP A 153 14.89 -13.73 -13.15
N ALA A 154 14.54 -15.00 -13.32
CA ALA A 154 14.59 -15.67 -14.62
C ALA A 154 13.66 -14.96 -15.63
N ILE A 155 12.41 -14.70 -15.26
CA ILE A 155 11.44 -14.00 -16.11
C ILE A 155 11.97 -12.62 -16.51
N ARG A 156 12.50 -11.86 -15.55
CA ARG A 156 13.11 -10.55 -15.82
C ARG A 156 14.29 -10.67 -16.80
N GLY A 157 15.14 -11.68 -16.64
CA GLY A 157 16.33 -11.89 -17.47
C GLY A 157 16.03 -12.22 -18.94
N HIS A 158 14.84 -12.73 -19.24
CA HIS A 158 14.44 -13.11 -20.61
C HIS A 158 13.20 -12.35 -21.13
N SER A 159 12.77 -11.28 -20.46
CA SER A 159 11.63 -10.46 -20.88
C SER A 159 12.08 -9.06 -21.28
N ASP A 160 11.45 -8.51 -22.31
CA ASP A 160 11.69 -7.12 -22.72
C ASP A 160 11.08 -6.15 -21.69
N ARG A 161 11.86 -5.14 -21.29
CA ARG A 161 11.32 -4.03 -20.50
C ARG A 161 10.40 -3.18 -21.38
N VAL A 162 9.20 -2.90 -20.89
CA VAL A 162 8.16 -2.14 -21.62
C VAL A 162 7.79 -0.79 -20.99
N TYR A 163 8.37 -0.46 -19.84
CA TYR A 163 8.16 0.79 -19.12
C TYR A 163 9.51 1.33 -18.62
N PHE A 164 9.80 2.61 -18.90
CA PHE A 164 11.14 3.19 -18.70
C PHE A 164 11.15 4.50 -17.91
N ASP A 165 10.00 5.09 -17.60
CA ASP A 165 9.94 6.39 -16.92
C ASP A 165 10.36 6.31 -15.44
N THR A 166 10.36 5.10 -14.86
CA THR A 166 10.88 4.81 -13.53
C THR A 166 11.60 3.47 -13.51
N GLU A 167 12.54 3.29 -12.58
CA GLU A 167 13.18 2.00 -12.34
C GLU A 167 12.25 1.04 -11.58
N PRO A 168 12.24 -0.26 -11.94
CA PRO A 168 11.52 -1.27 -11.19
C PRO A 168 12.23 -1.61 -9.88
N PHE A 169 11.45 -1.83 -8.82
CA PHE A 169 11.94 -2.22 -7.49
C PHE A 169 12.91 -3.42 -7.48
N CYS A 170 12.79 -4.33 -8.44
CA CYS A 170 13.69 -5.50 -8.54
C CYS A 170 15.13 -5.16 -8.94
N LEU A 171 15.43 -3.91 -9.32
CA LEU A 171 16.79 -3.42 -9.56
C LEU A 171 17.42 -2.76 -8.33
N ASP A 172 16.61 -2.39 -7.33
CA ASP A 172 17.05 -1.62 -6.16
C ASP A 172 17.41 -2.51 -4.95
N ARG A 173 17.43 -3.85 -5.10
CA ARG A 173 17.74 -4.78 -3.99
C ARG A 173 19.24 -4.89 -3.70
N GLU A 174 19.84 -3.78 -3.33
CA GLU A 174 20.89 -3.77 -2.31
C GLU A 174 20.42 -2.90 -1.13
N GLY A 175 19.57 -3.47 -0.27
CA GLY A 175 19.56 -3.11 1.15
C GLY A 175 18.68 -1.95 1.65
N GLU A 176 17.37 -1.94 1.37
CA GLU A 176 16.43 -1.14 2.18
C GLU A 176 15.35 -2.02 2.82
N VAL A 177 15.68 -2.54 4.01
CA VAL A 177 14.65 -2.63 5.07
C VAL A 177 14.48 -1.19 5.55
N PRO A 178 13.29 -0.56 5.43
CA PRO A 178 13.09 0.76 6.00
C PRO A 178 13.43 0.67 7.49
N PRO A 179 14.32 1.52 8.03
CA PRO A 179 14.50 1.55 9.47
C PRO A 179 13.15 1.92 10.07
N ASP A 180 12.68 1.09 11.01
CA ASP A 180 11.68 1.54 11.96
C ASP A 180 12.26 2.80 12.60
N ARG A 181 11.81 3.97 12.14
CA ARG A 181 12.10 5.22 12.83
C ARG A 181 11.22 5.21 14.06
N GLU A 182 11.75 4.62 15.13
CA GLU A 182 11.38 5.02 16.49
C GLU A 182 11.79 6.50 16.61
N ASP A 183 10.82 7.40 16.42
CA ASP A 183 10.97 8.80 16.79
C ASP A 183 10.82 8.90 18.31
N ASP A 184 11.88 9.37 18.98
CA ASP A 184 11.91 9.84 20.39
C ASP A 184 10.93 11.01 20.67
#